data_AF-A0A2T1EDR1-F1
#
_entry.id   AF-A0A2T1EDR1-F1
#
_cell.length_a   1.000
_cell.length_b   1.000
_cell.length_c   1.000
_cell.angle_alpha   90.00
_cell.angle_beta   90.00
_cell.angle_gamma   90.00
#
_symmetry.space_group_name_H-M   'P 1'
#
loop_
_entity.id
_entity.type
_entity.pdbx_description
1 polymer ?
#
loop_
_entity_poly.entity_id
_entity_poly.type
_entity_poly.pdbx_seq_one_letter_code
_entity_poly.pdbx_strand_id
1 'polypeptide(L)'
;MELDSKQVNSIIARAKQENLTEEEVKVYDSFIAEAGVKLNEITLNDADTIVRHFHSSGATNEFIANSVNRLAQLLPANITARILSSDNDSDGVPLYRELELGTSPTKNENIVNRESLISPINKIQSKKSDLEL
;
A
#
# COMPACT_ATOMS: atom_id res chain seq x y z
N MET A 1 -1.34 15.51 -4.27
CA MET A 1 -2.14 16.30 -3.32
C MET A 1 -1.41 16.23 -1.98
N GLU A 2 -0.92 17.34 -1.44
CA GLU A 2 -0.19 17.33 -0.17
C GLU A 2 -1.18 17.20 0.99
N LEU A 3 -0.87 16.38 1.99
CA LEU A 3 -1.74 16.21 3.16
C LEU A 3 -1.71 17.49 4.01
N ASP A 4 -2.86 18.11 4.25
CA ASP A 4 -2.88 19.32 5.08
C ASP A 4 -2.50 19.00 6.53
N SER A 5 -1.79 19.93 7.17
CA SER A 5 -1.26 19.78 8.53
C SER A 5 -2.34 19.43 9.56
N LYS A 6 -3.58 19.90 9.36
CA LYS A 6 -4.70 19.56 10.24
C LYS A 6 -5.08 18.08 10.16
N GLN A 7 -5.12 17.51 8.96
CA GLN A 7 -5.42 16.09 8.77
C GLN A 7 -4.33 15.19 9.36
N VAL A 8 -3.06 15.52 9.11
CA VAL A 8 -1.91 14.79 9.70
C VAL A 8 -2.03 14.75 11.22
N ASN A 9 -2.30 15.89 11.85
CA ASN A 9 -2.42 15.99 13.30
C ASN A 9 -3.61 15.19 13.85
N SER A 10 -4.75 15.16 13.16
CA SER A 10 -5.88 14.32 13.55
C SER A 10 -5.57 12.83 13.47
N ILE A 11 -4.85 12.38 12.44
CA ILE A 11 -4.42 10.99 12.30
C ILE A 11 -3.44 10.62 13.42
N ILE A 12 -2.45 11.47 13.70
CA ILE A 12 -1.50 11.26 14.80
C ILE A 12 -2.23 11.20 16.15
N ALA A 13 -3.18 12.11 16.38
CA ALA A 13 -3.96 12.13 17.63
C ALA A 13 -4.76 10.83 17.82
N ARG A 14 -5.39 10.31 16.75
CA ARG A 14 -6.08 9.01 16.77
C ARG A 14 -5.10 7.87 17.03
N ALA A 15 -3.98 7.83 16.31
CA ALA A 15 -2.97 6.79 16.48
C ALA A 15 -2.44 6.72 17.93
N LYS A 16 -2.30 7.86 18.62
CA LYS A 16 -1.91 7.93 20.04
C LYS A 16 -2.94 7.40 21.03
N GLN A 17 -4.19 7.22 20.61
CA GLN A 17 -5.24 6.61 21.43
C GLN A 17 -5.28 5.08 21.29
N GLU A 18 -4.63 4.52 20.27
CA GLU A 18 -4.54 3.08 20.06
C GLU A 18 -3.65 2.43 21.12
N ASN A 19 -4.13 1.35 21.71
CA ASN A 19 -3.43 0.62 22.76
C ASN A 19 -2.85 -0.68 22.21
N LEU A 20 -1.70 -0.56 21.55
CA LEU A 20 -0.95 -1.71 21.03
C LEU A 20 -0.34 -2.51 22.17
N THR A 21 -0.41 -3.84 22.07
CA THR A 21 0.29 -4.75 23.00
C THR A 21 1.80 -4.68 22.82
N GLU A 22 2.56 -5.11 23.83
CA GLU A 22 4.03 -5.17 23.73
C GLU A 22 4.49 -6.10 22.61
N GLU A 23 3.77 -7.20 22.36
CA GLU A 23 4.04 -8.13 21.26
C GLU A 23 3.83 -7.47 19.91
N GLU A 24 2.71 -6.77 19.70
CA GLU A 24 2.43 -6.03 18.46
C GLU A 24 3.49 -4.95 18.21
N VAL A 25 3.85 -4.20 19.24
CA VAL A 25 4.93 -3.21 19.17
C VAL A 25 6.23 -3.84 18.69
N LYS A 26 6.64 -4.98 19.28
CA LYS A 26 7.86 -5.68 18.87
C LYS A 26 7.79 -6.14 17.41
N VAL A 27 6.64 -6.64 16.97
CA VAL A 27 6.45 -7.08 15.59
C VAL A 27 6.60 -5.92 14.62
N TYR A 28 5.94 -4.79 14.86
CA TYR A 28 6.02 -3.63 13.98
C TYR A 28 7.40 -2.98 14.01
N ASP A 29 8.00 -2.82 15.19
CA ASP A 29 9.34 -2.23 15.31
C ASP A 29 10.40 -3.11 14.62
N SER A 30 10.28 -4.45 14.72
CA SER A 30 11.17 -5.39 14.02
C SER A 30 11.00 -5.33 12.51
N PHE A 31 9.75 -5.29 12.04
CA PHE A 31 9.44 -5.17 10.62
C PHE A 31 10.05 -3.88 10.01
N ILE A 32 9.97 -2.75 10.71
CA ILE A 32 10.60 -1.51 10.22
C ILE A 32 12.12 -1.57 10.29
N ALA A 33 12.70 -2.24 11.29
CA ALA A 33 14.14 -2.45 11.38
C ALA A 33 14.68 -3.34 10.24
N GLU A 34 13.90 -4.29 9.74
CA GLU A 34 14.25 -5.11 8.55
C GLU A 34 14.44 -4.27 7.28
N ALA A 35 13.76 -3.11 7.19
CA ALA A 35 13.99 -2.13 6.12
C ALA A 35 15.33 -1.38 6.24
N GLY A 36 16.10 -1.62 7.30
CA GLY A 36 17.34 -0.92 7.61
C GLY A 36 17.13 0.47 8.24
N VAL A 37 15.91 0.78 8.68
CA VAL A 37 15.55 2.10 9.22
C VAL A 37 15.67 2.11 10.75
N LYS A 38 16.34 3.15 11.27
CA LYS A 38 16.44 3.40 12.70
C LYS A 38 15.47 4.51 13.12
N LEU A 39 14.44 4.16 13.90
CA LEU A 39 13.38 5.10 14.26
C LEU A 39 13.85 6.31 15.10
N ASN A 40 14.96 6.18 15.84
CA ASN A 40 15.53 7.25 16.67
C ASN A 40 16.36 8.29 15.87
N GLU A 41 16.76 7.96 14.64
CA GLU A 41 17.61 8.79 13.76
C GLU A 41 16.95 9.01 12.40
N ILE A 42 15.62 8.87 12.35
CA ILE A 42 14.86 8.81 11.11
C ILE A 42 14.87 10.11 10.31
N THR A 43 15.01 9.97 8.99
CA THR A 43 15.02 11.06 8.01
C THR A 43 13.81 11.00 7.07
N LEU A 44 13.61 12.03 6.25
CA LEU A 44 12.58 12.00 5.20
C LEU A 44 12.84 10.90 4.16
N ASN A 45 14.10 10.56 3.88
CA ASN A 45 14.44 9.48 2.95
C ASN A 45 14.11 8.09 3.54
N ASP A 46 14.12 7.97 4.87
CA ASP A 46 13.72 6.75 5.55
C ASP A 46 12.20 6.52 5.47
N ALA A 47 11.40 7.59 5.43
CA ALA A 47 9.97 7.47 5.16
C ALA A 47 9.71 6.78 3.81
N ASP A 48 10.43 7.19 2.76
CA ASP A 48 10.33 6.57 1.44
C ASP A 48 10.87 5.12 1.43
N THR A 49 11.80 4.81 2.32
CA THR A 49 12.30 3.43 2.53
C THR A 49 11.27 2.54 3.22
N ILE A 50 10.59 3.05 4.26
CA ILE A 50 9.49 2.36 4.94
C ILE A 50 8.37 2.04 3.96
N VAL A 51 7.96 3.02 3.16
CA VAL A 51 6.86 2.83 2.20
C VAL A 51 7.21 1.76 1.16
N ARG A 52 8.41 1.83 0.57
CA ARG A 52 8.90 0.76 -0.33
C ARG A 52 8.95 -0.60 0.35
N HIS A 53 9.30 -0.65 1.64
CA HIS A 53 9.32 -1.90 2.38
C HIS A 53 7.91 -2.50 2.52
N PHE A 54 6.89 -1.68 2.83
CA PHE A 54 5.48 -2.12 2.82
C PHE A 54 5.08 -2.73 1.48
N HIS A 55 5.44 -2.08 0.37
CA HIS A 55 5.16 -2.60 -0.97
C HIS A 55 5.84 -3.95 -1.22
N SER A 56 7.13 -4.05 -0.89
CA SER A 56 7.94 -5.24 -1.19
C SER A 56 7.66 -6.45 -0.31
N SER A 57 7.08 -6.26 0.88
CA SER A 57 6.89 -7.33 1.86
C SER A 57 5.66 -8.20 1.59
N GLY A 58 4.72 -7.74 0.76
CA GLY A 58 3.43 -8.41 0.56
C GLY A 58 2.55 -8.42 1.81
N ALA A 59 2.78 -7.50 2.76
CA ALA A 59 1.99 -7.35 3.97
C ALA A 59 0.52 -7.04 3.68
N THR A 60 -0.36 -7.47 4.57
CA THR A 60 -1.81 -7.18 4.48
C THR A 60 -2.09 -5.71 4.78
N ASN A 61 -3.23 -5.21 4.28
CA ASN A 61 -3.66 -3.83 4.52
C ASN A 61 -3.77 -3.52 6.03
N GLU A 62 -4.30 -4.46 6.81
CA GLU A 62 -4.42 -4.35 8.27
C GLU A 62 -3.05 -4.25 8.94
N PHE A 63 -2.09 -5.09 8.53
CA PHE A 63 -0.74 -5.04 9.07
C PHE A 63 -0.05 -3.70 8.76
N ILE A 64 -0.23 -3.19 7.54
CA ILE A 64 0.29 -1.88 7.13
C ILE A 64 -0.39 -0.77 7.93
N ALA A 65 -1.71 -0.81 8.11
CA ALA A 65 -2.45 0.15 8.90
C ALA A 65 -1.92 0.23 10.35
N ASN A 66 -1.73 -0.92 10.99
CA ASN A 66 -1.24 -0.99 12.36
C ASN A 66 0.23 -0.58 12.48
N SER A 67 1.06 -0.90 11.47
CA SER A 67 2.44 -0.42 11.37
C SER A 67 2.48 1.12 11.23
N VAL A 68 1.63 1.69 10.39
CA VAL A 68 1.53 3.16 10.22
C VAL A 68 1.00 3.83 11.50
N ASN A 69 0.03 3.22 12.20
CA ASN A 69 -0.42 3.71 13.50
C ASN A 69 0.73 3.72 14.51
N ARG A 70 1.51 2.63 14.60
CA ARG A 70 2.71 2.56 15.45
C ARG A 70 3.72 3.65 15.10
N LEU A 71 4.00 3.86 13.81
CA LEU A 71 4.90 4.92 13.35
C LEU A 71 4.36 6.31 13.71
N ALA A 72 3.06 6.56 13.55
CA ALA A 72 2.44 7.84 13.90
C ALA A 72 2.49 8.15 15.41
N GLN A 73 2.57 7.14 16.29
CA GLN A 73 2.79 7.33 17.72
C GLN A 73 4.21 7.82 18.05
N LEU A 74 5.20 7.43 17.24
CA LEU A 74 6.63 7.62 17.52
C LEU A 74 7.25 8.79 16.74
N LEU A 75 6.84 8.96 15.49
CA LEU A 75 7.57 9.79 14.52
C LEU A 75 7.17 11.26 14.56
N PRO A 76 8.09 12.17 14.19
CA PRO A 76 7.76 13.58 13.96
C PRO A 76 6.67 13.73 12.89
N ALA A 77 5.81 14.74 13.04
CA ALA A 77 4.64 14.94 12.18
C ALA A 77 5.01 15.07 10.68
N ASN A 78 6.14 15.69 10.36
CA ASN A 78 6.60 15.83 8.97
C ASN A 78 7.00 14.48 8.33
N ILE A 79 7.57 13.56 9.12
CA ILE A 79 7.92 12.22 8.64
C ILE A 79 6.65 11.38 8.48
N THR A 80 5.76 11.42 9.46
CA THR A 80 4.45 10.75 9.39
C THR A 80 3.64 11.26 8.20
N ALA A 81 3.63 12.57 7.94
CA ALA A 81 2.98 13.16 6.78
C ALA A 81 3.54 12.60 5.47
N ARG A 82 4.88 12.48 5.36
CA ARG A 82 5.54 11.91 4.19
C ARG A 82 5.06 10.49 3.90
N ILE A 83 5.04 9.62 4.91
CA ILE A 83 4.56 8.23 4.80
C ILE A 83 3.09 8.21 4.36
N LEU A 84 2.22 8.95 5.04
CA LEU A 84 0.78 8.98 4.78
C LEU A 84 0.41 9.54 3.40
N SER A 85 1.19 10.50 2.91
CA SER A 85 1.00 11.13 1.59
C SER A 85 1.56 10.32 0.43
N SER A 86 2.29 9.24 0.71
CA SER A 86 2.94 8.45 -0.33
C SER A 86 1.90 7.66 -1.11
N ASP A 87 1.99 7.72 -2.42
CA ASP A 87 1.27 6.88 -3.37
C ASP A 87 2.12 5.63 -3.60
N ASN A 88 1.79 4.54 -2.89
CA ASN A 88 2.69 3.39 -2.74
C ASN A 88 2.61 2.40 -3.90
N ASP A 89 1.48 2.35 -4.61
CA ASP A 89 1.28 1.48 -5.76
C ASP A 89 1.21 2.28 -7.10
N SER A 90 1.31 3.61 -7.03
CA SER A 90 1.29 4.54 -8.16
C SER A 90 -0.07 4.60 -8.89
N ASP A 91 -1.17 4.33 -8.18
CA ASP A 91 -2.54 4.47 -8.69
C ASP A 91 -3.09 5.92 -8.58
N GLY A 92 -2.34 6.80 -7.91
CA GLY A 92 -2.71 8.20 -7.65
C GLY A 92 -3.44 8.42 -6.33
N VAL A 93 -3.66 7.39 -5.53
CA VAL A 93 -4.31 7.42 -4.22
C VAL A 93 -3.24 7.34 -3.12
N PRO A 94 -3.17 8.35 -2.23
CA PRO A 94 -2.20 8.34 -1.14
C PRO A 94 -2.58 7.30 -0.07
N LEU A 95 -1.55 6.72 0.58
CA LEU A 95 -1.65 5.63 1.55
C LEU A 95 -2.74 5.85 2.61
N TYR A 96 -2.82 7.05 3.21
CA TYR A 96 -3.85 7.30 4.24
C TYR A 96 -5.27 7.07 3.73
N ARG A 97 -5.52 7.39 2.45
CA ARG A 97 -6.82 7.28 1.83
C ARG A 97 -7.12 5.84 1.48
N GLU A 98 -6.13 5.09 1.05
CA GLU A 98 -6.26 3.65 0.81
C GLU A 98 -6.61 2.91 2.10
N LEU A 99 -5.92 3.24 3.19
CA LEU A 99 -6.20 2.68 4.51
C LEU A 99 -7.60 3.05 5.02
N GLU A 100 -8.08 4.27 4.74
CA GLU A 100 -9.45 4.70 5.09
C GLU A 100 -10.52 3.98 4.27
N LEU A 101 -10.25 3.74 2.99
CA LEU A 101 -11.16 3.04 2.08
C LEU A 101 -11.10 1.51 2.21
N GLY A 102 -10.09 0.98 2.92
CA GLY A 102 -9.81 -0.45 2.97
C GLY A 102 -9.31 -1.02 1.63
N THR A 103 -8.88 -0.16 0.70
CA THR A 103 -8.25 -0.58 -0.57
C THR A 103 -6.82 -1.04 -0.31
N SER A 104 -6.20 -1.69 -1.29
CA SER A 104 -4.92 -2.36 -1.10
C SER A 104 -3.74 -1.44 -1.43
N PRO A 105 -3.01 -0.93 -0.40
CA PRO A 105 -1.93 0.03 -0.62
C PRO A 105 -0.69 -0.54 -1.29
N THR A 106 -0.70 -1.83 -1.62
CA THR A 106 0.44 -2.56 -2.19
C THR A 106 0.07 -3.29 -3.47
N LYS A 107 -1.22 -3.37 -3.81
CA LYS A 107 -1.62 -3.96 -5.07
C LYS A 107 -1.84 -2.84 -6.05
N ASN A 108 -0.89 -2.75 -6.97
CA ASN A 108 -1.13 -2.14 -8.26
C ASN A 108 -2.38 -2.83 -8.83
N GLU A 109 -3.55 -2.17 -8.79
CA GLU A 109 -4.73 -2.60 -9.51
C GLU A 109 -4.48 -2.37 -11.01
N ASN A 110 -3.47 -3.04 -11.56
CA ASN A 110 -3.55 -3.51 -12.93
C ASN A 110 -4.66 -4.57 -12.94
N ILE A 111 -5.91 -4.09 -12.88
CA ILE A 111 -7.00 -4.75 -13.59
C ILE A 111 -6.62 -4.63 -15.07
N VAL A 112 -5.68 -5.48 -15.50
CA VAL A 112 -5.76 -6.00 -16.84
C VAL A 112 -7.09 -6.74 -16.81
N ASN A 113 -8.14 -6.10 -17.33
CA ASN A 113 -9.31 -6.78 -17.83
C ASN A 113 -8.81 -7.78 -18.89
N ARG A 114 -8.27 -8.93 -18.46
CA ARG A 114 -7.97 -10.07 -19.32
C ARG A 114 -9.25 -10.83 -19.68
N GLU A 115 -10.42 -10.21 -19.52
CA GLU A 115 -11.60 -10.55 -20.33
C GLU A 115 -11.46 -10.08 -21.81
N SER A 116 -10.35 -9.43 -22.20
CA SER A 116 -10.08 -9.06 -23.61
C SER A 116 -9.02 -9.92 -24.35
N LEU A 117 -8.61 -11.10 -23.84
CA LEU A 117 -7.75 -12.03 -24.62
C LEU A 117 -8.37 -13.40 -24.90
N ILE A 118 -9.66 -13.60 -24.65
CA ILE A 118 -10.39 -14.76 -25.18
C ILE A 118 -11.81 -14.37 -25.59
N SER A 119 -11.91 -13.76 -26.76
CA SER A 119 -13.12 -13.86 -27.59
C SER A 119 -12.71 -13.96 -29.04
N PRO A 120 -13.50 -14.62 -29.90
CA PRO A 120 -14.07 -15.96 -29.81
C PRO A 120 -13.19 -16.97 -30.57
N ILE A 121 -13.36 -18.26 -30.28
CA ILE A 121 -12.95 -19.34 -31.17
C ILE A 121 -13.62 -19.07 -32.53
N ASN A 122 -12.88 -18.50 -33.49
CA ASN A 122 -13.08 -18.68 -34.93
C ASN A 122 -12.02 -17.93 -35.74
N LYS A 123 -10.95 -18.63 -36.11
CA LYS A 123 -10.33 -18.42 -37.42
C LYS A 123 -10.50 -19.68 -38.25
N ILE A 124 -11.62 -19.66 -38.95
CA ILE A 124 -11.97 -20.44 -40.12
C ILE A 124 -10.78 -20.51 -41.09
N GLN A 125 -10.48 -21.70 -41.61
CA GLN A 125 -10.14 -21.93 -43.02
C GLN A 125 -10.34 -23.43 -43.29
N SER A 126 -11.54 -23.85 -43.68
CA SER A 126 -12.11 -23.84 -45.04
C SER A 126 -11.48 -24.87 -45.98
N LYS A 127 -12.39 -25.65 -46.59
CA LYS A 127 -12.34 -26.33 -47.89
C LYS A 127 -11.92 -27.80 -47.92
N LYS A 128 -12.94 -28.66 -47.99
CA LYS A 128 -13.34 -29.36 -49.23
C LYS A 128 -14.87 -29.48 -49.18
N SER A 129 -15.61 -28.49 -49.71
CA SER A 129 -16.16 -28.46 -51.09
C SER A 129 -16.83 -29.79 -51.48
N ASP A 130 -18.15 -29.80 -51.32
CA ASP A 130 -19.17 -30.22 -52.28
C ASP A 130 -18.87 -31.46 -53.14
N LEU A 131 -19.69 -32.50 -52.94
CA LEU A 131 -20.53 -32.95 -54.03
C LEU A 131 -21.78 -33.68 -53.53
N GLU A 132 -22.92 -33.19 -54.00
CA GLU A 132 -24.25 -33.77 -53.94
C GLU A 132 -24.30 -35.17 -54.61
N LEU A 133 -24.90 -36.14 -53.92
CA LEU A 133 -26.09 -36.91 -54.31
C LEU A 133 -26.35 -38.06 -53.32
#